data_AF-A0A084B8R4-F1
#
_entry.id   AF-A0A084B8R4-F1
#
_cell.length_a   1.000
_cell.length_b   1.000
_cell.length_c   1.000
_cell.angle_alpha   90.00
_cell.angle_beta   90.00
_cell.angle_gamma   90.00
#
_symmetry.space_group_name_H-M   'P 1'
#
loop_
_entity.id
_entity.type
_entity.pdbx_description
1 polymer ?
#
loop_
_entity_poly.entity_id
_entity_poly.type
_entity_poly.pdbx_seq_one_letter_code
_entity_poly.pdbx_strand_id
1 'polypeptide(L)'
;MAAKTVSVLGDDGAGKKTLIGSLIYKCGLQLPQIEELEREGIRDFAKITTFYEKKGYDRGFYGPSGFFVVQESHGQVSDVVFWILDASDAASWASSAQKLSMSLSSGTLQPKEKLLVLVNKMDLVGWSQHVFEDLLRIFDAVDLKQDHIFVPISSLRGENILSPPDEHSWVNNVSISLSTSAAHISDRPLMNQL
;
A
#
# COMPACT_ATOMS: atom_id res chain seq x y z
N MET A 1 -17.41 -1.47 17.16
CA MET A 1 -17.26 -1.28 15.70
C MET A 1 -16.65 -2.55 15.13
N ALA A 2 -17.15 -3.07 14.01
CA ALA A 2 -16.57 -4.25 13.38
C ALA A 2 -15.20 -3.90 12.76
N ALA A 3 -14.26 -4.84 12.76
CA ALA A 3 -12.98 -4.66 12.08
C ALA A 3 -13.20 -4.65 10.56
N LYS A 4 -12.55 -3.72 9.88
CA LYS A 4 -12.51 -3.68 8.41
C LYS A 4 -11.38 -4.56 7.89
N THR A 5 -11.50 -5.03 6.66
CA THR A 5 -10.50 -5.92 6.05
C THR A 5 -9.65 -5.21 5.00
N VAL A 6 -8.35 -5.50 4.98
CA VAL A 6 -7.42 -4.99 3.97
C VAL A 6 -6.75 -6.15 3.26
N SER A 7 -6.88 -6.21 1.94
CA SER A 7 -6.10 -7.09 1.09
C SER A 7 -4.84 -6.39 0.60
N VAL A 8 -3.67 -7.04 0.70
CA VAL A 8 -2.39 -6.47 0.25
C VAL A 8 -1.82 -7.32 -0.88
N LEU A 9 -1.85 -6.77 -2.09
CA LEU A 9 -1.51 -7.43 -3.36
C LEU A 9 -0.43 -6.64 -4.11
N GLY A 10 0.11 -7.22 -5.18
CA GLY A 10 1.14 -6.61 -6.01
C GLY A 10 2.23 -7.59 -6.40
N ASP A 11 3.18 -7.15 -7.21
CA ASP A 11 4.25 -7.99 -7.74
C ASP A 11 5.22 -8.50 -6.66
N ASP A 12 5.98 -9.52 -7.00
CA ASP A 12 7.02 -10.05 -6.14
C ASP A 12 8.10 -9.00 -5.92
N GLY A 13 8.58 -8.91 -4.68
CA GLY A 13 9.56 -7.89 -4.32
C GLY A 13 9.00 -6.47 -4.16
N ALA A 14 7.74 -6.17 -4.49
CA ALA A 14 7.14 -4.83 -4.37
C ALA A 14 7.08 -4.28 -2.93
N GLY A 15 7.39 -5.09 -1.92
CA GLY A 15 7.52 -4.65 -0.52
C GLY A 15 6.29 -4.90 0.35
N LYS A 16 5.41 -5.84 -0.03
CA LYS A 16 4.18 -6.22 0.70
C LYS A 16 4.43 -6.48 2.19
N LYS A 17 5.37 -7.37 2.53
CA LYS A 17 5.69 -7.69 3.94
C LYS A 17 6.27 -6.50 4.70
N THR A 18 7.08 -5.67 4.05
CA THR A 18 7.64 -4.46 4.65
C THR A 18 6.52 -3.45 4.97
N LEU A 19 5.56 -3.26 4.07
CA LEU A 19 4.42 -2.37 4.32
C LEU A 19 3.58 -2.86 5.51
N ILE A 20 3.17 -4.13 5.49
CA ILE A 20 2.36 -4.73 6.57
C ILE A 20 3.07 -4.56 7.91
N GLY A 21 4.38 -4.84 7.96
CA GLY A 21 5.15 -4.74 9.19
C GLY A 21 5.33 -3.30 9.66
N SER A 22 5.47 -2.35 8.73
CA SER A 22 5.53 -0.92 9.04
C SER A 22 4.20 -0.43 9.64
N LEU A 23 3.06 -0.84 9.08
CA LEU A 23 1.73 -0.51 9.61
C LEU A 23 1.49 -1.13 11.00
N ILE A 24 1.83 -2.41 11.18
CA ILE A 24 1.74 -3.08 12.48
C ILE A 24 2.65 -2.38 13.50
N TYR A 25 3.91 -2.15 13.14
CA TYR A 25 4.88 -1.51 14.04
C TYR A 25 4.41 -0.13 14.52
N LYS A 26 3.89 0.67 13.59
CA LYS A 26 3.50 2.05 13.88
C LYS A 26 2.12 2.17 14.53
N CYS A 27 1.18 1.27 14.23
CA CYS A 27 -0.23 1.45 14.55
C CYS A 27 -0.95 0.19 15.07
N GLY A 28 -0.24 -0.92 15.30
CA GLY A 28 -0.85 -2.21 15.65
C GLY A 28 -0.20 -2.97 16.82
N LEU A 29 0.95 -2.51 17.32
CA LEU A 29 1.61 -3.18 18.46
C LEU A 29 0.88 -2.91 19.77
N GLN A 30 0.73 -3.96 20.58
CA GLN A 30 0.36 -3.85 21.99
C GLN A 30 1.59 -4.22 22.84
N LEU A 31 1.55 -3.92 24.15
CA LEU A 31 2.70 -4.08 25.04
C LEU A 31 3.34 -5.49 24.97
N PRO A 32 2.59 -6.60 24.99
CA PRO A 32 3.20 -7.94 24.91
C PRO A 32 3.97 -8.17 23.60
N GLN A 33 3.44 -7.71 22.46
CA GLN A 33 4.12 -7.89 21.17
C GLN A 33 5.39 -7.03 21.08
N ILE A 34 5.41 -5.84 21.70
CA ILE A 34 6.62 -5.01 21.78
C ILE A 34 7.72 -5.75 22.53
N GLU A 35 7.41 -6.26 23.73
CA GLU A 35 8.37 -7.00 24.57
C GLU A 35 8.91 -8.25 23.84
N GLU A 36 8.06 -8.98 23.13
CA GLU A 36 8.51 -10.15 22.36
C GLU A 36 9.43 -9.78 21.19
N LEU A 37 9.08 -8.74 20.43
CA LEU A 37 9.91 -8.26 19.31
C LEU A 37 11.28 -7.78 19.82
N GLU A 38 11.32 -7.06 20.94
CA GLU A 38 12.57 -6.62 21.57
C GLU A 38 13.42 -7.80 22.05
N ARG A 39 12.79 -8.77 22.72
CA ARG A 39 13.45 -10.00 23.19
C ARG A 39 14.04 -10.82 22.05
N GLU A 40 13.35 -10.89 20.91
CA GLU A 40 13.83 -11.59 19.70
C GLU A 40 14.74 -10.71 18.82
N GLY A 41 14.96 -9.43 19.18
CA GLY A 41 15.81 -8.50 18.43
C GLY A 41 15.26 -8.13 17.05
N ILE A 42 13.95 -8.22 16.84
CA ILE A 42 13.30 -8.00 15.55
C ILE A 42 12.97 -6.51 15.38
N ARG A 43 13.69 -5.85 14.47
CA ARG A 43 13.50 -4.42 14.15
C ARG A 43 13.17 -4.14 12.68
N ASP A 44 13.37 -5.13 11.81
CA ASP A 44 13.06 -5.02 10.39
C ASP A 44 11.57 -5.26 10.14
N PHE A 45 10.91 -4.38 9.38
CA PHE A 45 9.47 -4.47 9.15
C PHE A 45 9.04 -5.78 8.47
N ALA A 46 9.78 -6.29 7.47
CA ALA A 46 9.41 -7.55 6.83
C ALA A 46 9.55 -8.73 7.81
N LYS A 47 10.53 -8.68 8.72
CA LYS A 47 10.65 -9.66 9.82
C LYS A 47 9.52 -9.55 10.84
N ILE A 48 9.00 -8.36 11.14
CA ILE A 48 7.82 -8.19 12.01
C ILE A 48 6.61 -8.92 11.41
N THR A 49 6.34 -8.74 10.12
CA THR A 49 5.25 -9.47 9.43
C THR A 49 5.44 -10.98 9.53
N THR A 50 6.67 -11.45 9.31
CA THR A 50 7.01 -12.88 9.39
C THR A 50 6.89 -13.41 10.84
N PHE A 51 7.19 -12.59 11.85
CA PHE A 51 7.00 -12.92 13.25
C PHE A 51 5.52 -13.09 13.58
N TYR A 52 4.67 -12.16 13.16
CA TYR A 52 3.21 -12.25 13.33
C TYR A 52 2.64 -13.51 12.67
N GLU A 53 3.06 -13.81 11.44
CA GLU A 53 2.69 -15.04 10.71
C GLU A 53 3.07 -16.30 11.50
N LYS A 54 4.29 -16.36 12.04
CA LYS A 54 4.78 -17.52 12.81
C LYS A 54 4.06 -17.69 14.15
N LYS A 55 3.68 -16.58 14.80
CA LYS A 55 2.99 -16.59 16.09
C LYS A 55 1.48 -16.80 15.94
N GLY A 56 0.94 -16.74 14.72
CA GLY A 56 -0.50 -16.81 14.47
C GLY A 56 -1.25 -15.58 15.00
N TYR A 57 -0.58 -14.43 15.07
CA TYR A 57 -1.21 -13.18 15.46
C TYR A 57 -1.98 -12.56 14.30
N ASP A 58 -3.11 -11.93 14.62
CA ASP A 58 -3.82 -11.10 13.66
C ASP A 58 -2.92 -9.94 13.22
N ARG A 59 -2.72 -9.83 11.91
CA ARG A 59 -1.95 -8.74 11.29
C ARG A 59 -2.82 -7.49 11.19
N GLY A 60 -3.14 -6.90 12.33
CA GLY A 60 -4.04 -5.75 12.43
C GLY A 60 -3.34 -4.43 12.77
N PHE A 61 -3.97 -3.32 12.40
CA PHE A 61 -3.51 -1.96 12.69
C PHE A 61 -4.69 -0.98 12.80
N TYR A 62 -4.52 0.09 13.57
CA TYR A 62 -5.53 1.14 13.73
C TYR A 62 -5.34 2.28 12.74
N GLY A 63 -6.42 2.67 12.08
CA GLY A 63 -6.52 3.89 11.28
C GLY A 63 -7.61 4.85 11.73
N PRO A 64 -7.65 6.05 11.12
CA PRO A 64 -8.64 7.06 11.43
C PRO A 64 -10.09 6.56 11.40
N SER A 65 -10.47 5.72 10.44
CA SER A 65 -11.85 5.17 10.40
C SER A 65 -12.08 3.91 11.23
N GLY A 66 -11.06 3.36 11.90
CA GLY A 66 -11.21 2.20 12.78
C GLY A 66 -10.06 1.19 12.68
N PHE A 67 -10.32 -0.02 13.14
CA PHE A 67 -9.35 -1.12 13.13
C PHE A 67 -9.43 -1.92 11.83
N PHE A 68 -8.28 -2.19 11.25
CA PHE A 68 -8.12 -2.94 10.01
C PHE A 68 -7.34 -4.23 10.27
N VAL A 69 -7.75 -5.33 9.62
CA VAL A 69 -7.04 -6.62 9.67
C VAL A 69 -6.60 -7.00 8.26
N VAL A 70 -5.31 -7.32 8.10
CA VAL A 70 -4.74 -7.77 6.83
C VAL A 70 -5.16 -9.21 6.56
N GLN A 71 -5.78 -9.44 5.40
CA GLN A 71 -6.22 -10.75 4.93
C GLN A 71 -5.51 -11.14 3.63
N GLU A 72 -5.34 -12.44 3.43
CA GLU A 72 -4.89 -12.98 2.14
C GLU A 72 -6.07 -12.98 1.17
N SER A 73 -5.86 -12.49 -0.05
CA SER A 73 -6.92 -12.33 -1.04
C SER A 73 -7.25 -13.66 -1.72
N HIS A 74 -7.87 -14.60 -1.00
CA HIS A 74 -8.37 -15.86 -1.55
C HIS A 74 -9.85 -15.74 -1.99
N GLY A 75 -10.14 -14.85 -2.94
CA GLY A 75 -11.47 -14.70 -3.52
C GLY A 75 -12.53 -14.11 -2.57
N GLN A 76 -12.11 -13.45 -1.49
CA GLN A 76 -12.98 -12.74 -0.56
C GLN A 76 -13.05 -11.24 -0.87
N VAL A 77 -14.24 -10.67 -0.69
CA VAL A 77 -14.46 -9.21 -0.74
C VAL A 77 -13.70 -8.57 0.41
N SER A 78 -12.90 -7.53 0.13
CA SER A 78 -12.20 -6.75 1.14
C SER A 78 -12.75 -5.34 1.21
N ASP A 79 -12.83 -4.74 2.40
CA ASP A 79 -13.26 -3.34 2.52
C ASP A 79 -12.28 -2.42 1.78
N VAL A 80 -10.98 -2.64 1.95
CA VAL A 80 -9.93 -1.90 1.25
C VAL A 80 -8.94 -2.86 0.57
N VAL A 81 -8.44 -2.46 -0.60
CA VAL A 81 -7.38 -3.18 -1.30
C VAL A 81 -6.17 -2.27 -1.48
N PHE A 82 -4.99 -2.77 -1.12
CA PHE A 82 -3.70 -2.17 -1.48
C PHE A 82 -3.10 -2.96 -2.65
N TRP A 83 -2.93 -2.31 -3.78
CA TRP A 83 -2.15 -2.81 -4.91
C TRP A 83 -0.78 -2.15 -4.91
N ILE A 84 0.26 -2.89 -4.54
CA ILE A 84 1.61 -2.35 -4.37
C ILE A 84 2.44 -2.48 -5.65
N LEU A 85 3.08 -1.39 -6.02
CA LEU A 85 4.01 -1.27 -7.14
C LEU A 85 5.41 -0.93 -6.64
N ASP A 86 6.43 -1.36 -7.37
CA ASP A 86 7.82 -0.98 -7.12
C ASP A 86 8.22 0.18 -8.05
N ALA A 87 8.46 1.35 -7.49
CA ALA A 87 8.88 2.53 -8.25
C ALA A 87 10.26 2.37 -8.93
N SER A 88 11.09 1.43 -8.48
CA SER A 88 12.41 1.18 -9.07
C SER A 88 12.39 0.16 -10.21
N ASP A 89 11.28 -0.55 -10.41
CA ASP A 89 11.15 -1.63 -11.39
C ASP A 89 10.24 -1.25 -12.55
N ALA A 90 10.70 -0.33 -13.40
CA ALA A 90 9.95 0.15 -14.56
C ALA A 90 9.51 -0.97 -15.53
N ALA A 91 10.19 -2.11 -15.53
CA ALA A 91 9.87 -3.24 -16.40
C ALA A 91 8.58 -3.96 -15.98
N SER A 92 8.19 -3.92 -14.70
CA SER A 92 6.99 -4.62 -14.22
C SER A 92 5.71 -3.81 -14.34
N TRP A 93 5.76 -2.48 -14.40
CA TRP A 93 4.59 -1.59 -14.28
C TRP A 93 3.44 -1.95 -15.24
N ALA A 94 3.74 -2.13 -16.54
CA ALA A 94 2.72 -2.44 -17.54
C ALA A 94 2.06 -3.80 -17.26
N SER A 95 2.86 -4.81 -16.89
CA SER A 95 2.33 -6.14 -16.54
C SER A 95 1.50 -6.10 -15.25
N SER A 96 1.88 -5.26 -14.29
CA SER A 96 1.16 -5.06 -13.03
C SER A 96 -0.20 -4.41 -13.27
N ALA A 97 -0.25 -3.36 -14.10
CA ALA A 97 -1.48 -2.68 -14.48
C ALA A 97 -2.45 -3.64 -15.19
N GLN A 98 -1.95 -4.47 -16.10
CA GLN A 98 -2.74 -5.52 -16.75
C GLN A 98 -3.27 -6.56 -15.75
N LYS A 99 -2.43 -7.03 -14.81
CA LYS A 99 -2.86 -7.97 -13.75
C LYS A 99 -3.96 -7.38 -12.87
N LEU A 100 -3.85 -6.11 -12.47
CA LEU A 100 -4.87 -5.42 -11.70
C LEU A 100 -6.18 -5.33 -12.48
N SER A 101 -6.12 -4.87 -13.74
CA SER A 101 -7.30 -4.77 -14.62
C SER A 101 -8.01 -6.10 -14.82
N MET A 102 -7.26 -7.17 -15.07
CA MET A 102 -7.80 -8.52 -15.20
C MET A 102 -8.44 -9.00 -13.89
N SER A 103 -7.81 -8.75 -12.74
CA SER A 103 -8.32 -9.18 -11.43
C SER A 103 -9.61 -8.48 -11.04
N LEU A 104 -9.76 -7.20 -11.40
CA LEU A 104 -10.99 -6.44 -11.21
C LEU A 104 -12.09 -6.94 -12.15
N SER A 105 -11.78 -7.09 -13.44
CA SER A 105 -12.73 -7.54 -14.46
C SER A 105 -13.22 -8.98 -14.25
N SER A 106 -12.36 -9.87 -13.74
CA SER A 106 -12.72 -11.25 -13.42
C SER A 106 -13.51 -11.38 -12.11
N GLY A 107 -13.58 -10.31 -11.31
CA GLY A 107 -14.16 -10.34 -9.96
C GLY A 107 -13.31 -11.10 -8.94
N THR A 108 -12.06 -11.45 -9.26
CA THR A 108 -11.13 -12.06 -8.29
C THR A 108 -10.72 -11.06 -7.20
N LEU A 109 -10.70 -9.77 -7.55
CA LEU A 109 -10.43 -8.66 -6.65
C LEU A 109 -11.64 -7.73 -6.61
N GLN A 110 -12.25 -7.59 -5.43
CA GLN A 110 -13.45 -6.76 -5.24
C GLN A 110 -13.25 -5.83 -4.03
N PRO A 111 -12.74 -4.61 -4.24
CA PRO A 111 -12.69 -3.59 -3.21
C PRO A 111 -14.10 -3.03 -2.96
N LYS A 112 -14.59 -3.15 -1.73
CA LYS A 112 -15.93 -2.67 -1.36
C LYS A 112 -15.96 -1.18 -1.07
N GLU A 113 -14.92 -0.62 -0.46
CA GLU A 113 -14.83 0.81 -0.14
C GLU A 113 -13.78 1.51 -1.01
N LYS A 114 -12.52 1.01 -1.02
CA LYS A 114 -11.40 1.71 -1.65
C LYS A 114 -10.39 0.77 -2.31
N LEU A 115 -9.90 1.18 -3.48
CA LEU A 115 -8.70 0.63 -4.12
C LEU A 115 -7.57 1.65 -4.03
N LEU A 116 -6.53 1.34 -3.27
CA LEU A 116 -5.32 2.17 -3.18
C LEU A 116 -4.19 1.52 -3.97
N VAL A 117 -3.62 2.25 -4.92
CA VAL A 117 -2.45 1.83 -5.68
C VAL A 117 -1.22 2.49 -5.05
N LEU A 118 -0.43 1.70 -4.34
CA LEU A 118 0.70 2.19 -3.55
C LEU A 118 1.98 2.10 -4.38
N VAL A 119 2.51 3.24 -4.80
CA VAL A 119 3.79 3.31 -5.50
C VAL A 119 4.90 3.30 -4.44
N ASN A 120 5.44 2.12 -4.16
CA ASN A 120 6.35 1.87 -3.07
C ASN A 120 7.82 1.98 -3.51
N LYS A 121 8.72 2.03 -2.53
CA LYS A 121 10.18 2.18 -2.72
C LYS A 121 10.57 3.49 -3.42
N MET A 122 9.81 4.56 -3.20
CA MET A 122 10.15 5.89 -3.70
C MET A 122 11.54 6.36 -3.26
N ASP A 123 12.04 5.85 -2.11
CA ASP A 123 13.40 6.11 -1.63
C ASP A 123 14.50 5.60 -2.57
N LEU A 124 14.26 4.50 -3.31
CA LEU A 124 15.24 3.96 -4.27
C LEU A 124 15.37 4.80 -5.54
N VAL A 125 14.33 5.59 -5.86
CA VAL A 125 14.32 6.51 -7.00
C VAL A 125 14.46 7.96 -6.56
N GLY A 126 14.93 8.20 -5.33
CA GLY A 126 15.16 9.53 -4.78
C GLY A 126 13.91 10.40 -4.75
N TRP A 127 12.72 9.79 -4.55
CA TRP A 127 11.43 10.47 -4.59
C TRP A 127 11.19 11.29 -5.86
N SER A 128 11.65 10.78 -7.01
CA SER A 128 11.48 11.44 -8.30
C SER A 128 10.00 11.53 -8.71
N GLN A 129 9.50 12.77 -8.82
CA GLN A 129 8.16 13.05 -9.36
C GLN A 129 8.01 12.50 -10.79
N HIS A 130 9.08 12.59 -11.60
CA HIS A 130 9.05 12.12 -12.98
C HIS A 130 8.85 10.60 -13.08
N VAL A 131 9.51 9.82 -12.20
CA VAL A 131 9.33 8.35 -12.15
C VAL A 131 7.91 8.01 -11.75
N PHE A 132 7.34 8.71 -10.78
CA PHE A 132 5.95 8.53 -10.38
C PHE A 132 4.99 8.86 -11.53
N GLU A 133 5.18 10.00 -12.21
CA GLU A 133 4.42 10.42 -13.38
C GLU A 133 4.45 9.41 -14.52
N ASP A 134 5.61 8.86 -14.85
CA ASP A 134 5.75 7.87 -15.92
C ASP A 134 5.02 6.57 -15.59
N LEU A 135 5.08 6.12 -14.34
CA LEU A 135 4.29 4.99 -13.86
C LEU A 135 2.79 5.28 -14.00
N LEU A 136 2.33 6.46 -13.60
CA LEU A 136 0.92 6.83 -13.73
C LEU A 136 0.44 6.80 -15.18
N ARG A 137 1.25 7.30 -16.14
CA ARG A 137 0.92 7.25 -17.57
C ARG A 137 0.76 5.82 -18.08
N ILE A 138 1.61 4.92 -17.61
CA ILE A 138 1.52 3.49 -17.98
C ILE A 138 0.25 2.85 -17.40
N PHE A 139 -0.14 3.22 -16.18
CA PHE A 139 -1.39 2.75 -15.57
C PHE A 139 -2.63 3.35 -16.23
N ASP A 140 -2.60 4.63 -16.59
CA ASP A 140 -3.69 5.35 -17.26
C ASP A 140 -4.02 4.72 -18.63
N ALA A 141 -3.00 4.20 -19.33
CA ALA A 141 -3.17 3.50 -20.61
C ALA A 141 -4.00 2.20 -20.51
N VAL A 142 -4.17 1.63 -19.32
CA VAL A 142 -4.99 0.42 -19.09
C VAL A 142 -6.47 0.75 -18.85
N ASP A 143 -6.82 2.03 -18.65
CA ASP A 143 -8.20 2.52 -18.53
C ASP A 143 -9.04 1.76 -17.48
N LEU A 144 -8.49 1.68 -16.25
CA LEU A 144 -9.18 1.07 -15.12
C LEU A 144 -10.50 1.81 -14.82
N LYS A 145 -11.61 1.05 -14.80
CA LYS A 145 -12.95 1.60 -14.54
C LYS A 145 -13.30 1.74 -13.06
N GLN A 146 -12.60 1.00 -12.20
CA GLN A 146 -12.77 1.08 -10.75
C GLN A 146 -12.12 2.38 -10.24
N ASP A 147 -12.83 3.13 -9.40
CA ASP A 147 -12.25 4.28 -8.72
C ASP A 147 -11.05 3.85 -7.86
N HIS A 148 -9.92 4.51 -8.04
CA HIS A 148 -8.67 4.16 -7.36
C HIS A 148 -7.82 5.39 -7.05
N ILE A 149 -7.01 5.26 -6.00
CA ILE A 149 -6.18 6.35 -5.48
C ILE A 149 -4.72 5.92 -5.51
N PHE A 150 -3.88 6.65 -6.23
CA PHE A 150 -2.44 6.49 -6.19
C PHE A 150 -1.84 7.19 -4.98
N VAL A 151 -0.96 6.49 -4.26
CA VAL A 151 -0.23 7.03 -3.10
C VAL A 151 1.25 6.65 -3.22
N PRO A 152 2.18 7.60 -3.42
CA PRO A 152 3.61 7.33 -3.38
C PRO A 152 4.07 7.14 -1.93
N ILE A 153 4.80 6.07 -1.63
CA ILE A 153 5.26 5.73 -0.27
C ILE A 153 6.68 5.15 -0.28
N SER A 154 7.33 5.18 0.90
CA SER A 154 8.42 4.26 1.21
C SER A 154 8.07 3.44 2.44
N SER A 155 7.78 2.15 2.23
CA SER A 155 7.50 1.21 3.32
C SER A 155 8.70 1.00 4.24
N LEU A 156 9.91 1.06 3.68
CA LEU A 156 11.15 0.83 4.41
C LEU A 156 11.53 2.04 5.28
N ARG A 157 11.38 3.25 4.75
CA ARG A 157 11.66 4.50 5.49
C ARG A 157 10.48 4.96 6.35
N GLY A 158 9.28 4.46 6.07
CA GLY A 158 8.05 4.86 6.75
C GLY A 158 7.51 6.22 6.29
N GLU A 159 7.94 6.69 5.12
CA GLU A 159 7.61 8.00 4.54
C GLU A 159 6.27 7.96 3.81
N ASN A 160 5.50 9.05 3.93
CA ASN A 160 4.13 9.21 3.44
C ASN A 160 3.14 8.11 3.90
N ILE A 161 3.45 7.41 5.00
CA ILE A 161 2.53 6.45 5.62
C ILE A 161 1.62 7.15 6.63
N LEU A 162 2.19 7.68 7.71
CA LEU A 162 1.44 8.37 8.78
C LEU A 162 1.46 9.89 8.65
N SER A 163 2.51 10.43 8.06
CA SER A 163 2.77 11.86 7.98
C SER A 163 3.30 12.17 6.59
N PRO A 164 2.97 13.35 6.04
CA PRO A 164 3.45 13.73 4.72
C PRO A 164 4.98 13.81 4.73
N PRO A 165 5.64 13.57 3.59
CA PRO A 165 7.10 13.68 3.52
C PRO A 165 7.50 15.16 3.64
N ASP A 166 8.39 15.46 4.58
CA ASP A 166 8.88 16.83 4.82
C ASP A 166 9.71 17.36 3.64
N GLU A 167 10.44 16.47 2.94
CA GLU A 167 11.43 16.83 1.92
C GLU A 167 10.89 16.78 0.48
N HIS A 168 9.65 16.33 0.27
CA HIS A 168 9.10 16.04 -1.07
C HIS A 168 7.81 16.82 -1.34
N SER A 169 7.96 18.14 -1.49
CA SER A 169 6.84 19.09 -1.62
C SER A 169 5.89 18.82 -2.79
N TRP A 170 6.33 18.10 -3.81
CA TRP A 170 5.48 17.73 -4.96
C TRP A 170 4.38 16.73 -4.57
N VAL A 171 4.60 15.88 -3.56
CA VAL A 171 3.63 14.86 -3.12
C VAL A 171 2.32 15.50 -2.63
N ASN A 172 2.40 16.67 -2.01
CA ASN A 172 1.22 17.40 -1.54
C ASN A 172 0.63 18.34 -2.62
N ASN A 173 1.26 18.44 -3.79
CA ASN A 173 0.89 19.37 -4.86
C ASN A 173 0.86 18.68 -6.23
N VAL A 174 0.44 17.42 -6.28
CA VAL A 174 0.42 16.68 -7.53
C VAL A 174 -0.65 17.24 -8.45
N SER A 175 -0.21 17.94 -9.49
CA SER A 175 -1.08 18.51 -10.54
C SER A 175 -0.86 17.75 -11.85
N ILE A 176 -1.30 16.50 -11.90
CA ILE A 176 -1.23 15.66 -13.09
C ILE A 176 -2.65 15.40 -13.57
N SER A 177 -2.91 15.69 -14.85
CA SER A 177 -4.15 15.27 -15.49
C SER A 177 -4.00 13.83 -15.98
N LEU A 178 -4.76 12.92 -15.39
CA LEU A 178 -4.95 11.57 -15.92
C LEU A 178 -6.12 11.61 -16.92
N SER A 179 -6.09 10.73 -17.92
CA SER A 179 -7.15 10.70 -18.94
C SER A 179 -8.44 10.05 -18.40
N THR A 180 -8.31 9.11 -17.45
CA THR A 180 -9.45 8.51 -16.77
C THR A 180 -9.92 9.34 -15.57
N SER A 181 -11.25 9.53 -15.45
CA SER A 181 -11.85 10.21 -14.30
C SER A 181 -11.86 9.35 -13.02
N ALA A 182 -11.65 8.04 -13.14
CA ALA A 182 -11.65 7.09 -12.03
C ALA A 182 -10.32 7.08 -11.24
N ALA A 183 -9.26 7.65 -11.82
CA ALA A 183 -7.95 7.70 -11.18
C ALA A 183 -7.77 9.02 -10.42
N HIS A 184 -7.38 8.89 -9.15
CA HIS A 184 -7.06 10.02 -8.30
C HIS A 184 -5.65 9.86 -7.74
N ILE A 185 -4.98 10.98 -7.46
CA ILE A 185 -3.69 10.99 -6.78
C ILE A 185 -3.89 11.61 -5.42
N SER A 186 -3.41 10.95 -4.38
CA SER A 186 -3.56 11.46 -3.03
C SER A 186 -2.56 12.59 -2.75
N ASP A 187 -3.07 13.68 -2.19
CA ASP A 187 -2.32 14.78 -1.57
C ASP A 187 -2.05 14.55 -0.08
N ARG A 188 -2.43 13.38 0.45
CA ARG A 188 -2.34 13.02 1.87
C ARG A 188 -1.64 11.68 2.07
N PRO A 189 -1.09 11.43 3.27
CA PRO A 189 -0.49 10.15 3.61
C PRO A 189 -1.46 8.98 3.48
N LEU A 190 -0.90 7.77 3.32
CA LEU A 190 -1.65 6.52 3.24
C LEU A 190 -2.70 6.39 4.36
N MET A 191 -2.32 6.73 5.59
CA MET A 191 -3.20 6.56 6.74
C MET A 191 -4.45 7.42 6.68
N ASN A 192 -4.40 8.58 6.03
CA ASN A 192 -5.56 9.45 5.84
C ASN A 192 -6.56 8.88 4.82
N GLN A 193 -6.16 7.87 4.05
CA GLN A 193 -7.04 7.14 3.14
C GLN A 193 -7.82 6.02 3.83
N LEU A 194 -7.56 5.76 5.11
CA LEU A 194 -8.14 4.64 5.88
C LEU A 194 -9.11 5.13 6.94
#